data_AF-A0A182R158-F1
#
_entry.id   AF-A0A182R158-F1
#
_cell.length_a   1.000
_cell.length_b   1.000
_cell.length_c   1.000
_cell.angle_alpha   90.00
_cell.angle_beta   90.00
_cell.angle_gamma   90.00
#
_symmetry.space_group_name_H-M   'P 1'
#
loop_
_entity.id
_entity.type
_entity.pdbx_description
1 polymer ?
#
loop_
_entity_poly.entity_id
_entity_poly.type
_entity_poly.pdbx_seq_one_letter_code
_entity_poly.pdbx_strand_id
1 'polypeptide(L)'
;MSKSNKIVLRIQSADGTKRVETEPAATTKSLYEQARSACGFDHYDFALYRERNFTKEIVSSGSQEVKDIGLKHGDIVYLRLVEGPSTSKATERSASVNSLASSHSSSISNATFSREATPSTSSKVPTAATELAVPEDAVDLELYKQDGRIKRNRDEKLCRHNSNGCCVHCSPLEPWDENYLKEQKIKHFSFHSYLKKLTSGAARGKFVALEDLNCKIKSGCRDHPPWPKGICSKCQPSAITLNRQTYRHVDNVMFENTGIVERFLNYWRTTGHQRIGFLFGTYELHPDVPLGIRARVAAIYEPPQESNRDSIRLLDDPHDAEVDEMARALGLQRVGWIFTDLLSDNLANGTVKHVRNIKTHFLTAQECILAGHLQNKYPNRCKDSSNGYFGSKFVTVCVTGDEKKQVHMEGYAVSAQCMALVRDNCLIPTKDAPELGYIRESSDKQYVPDVYYKVSASLMSILTSLG
;
A
#
# COMPACT_ATOMS: atom_id res chain seq x y z
N MET A 1 -46.22 -41.86 -5.09
CA MET A 1 -45.71 -41.04 -6.23
C MET A 1 -46.27 -39.63 -6.07
N SER A 2 -45.48 -38.70 -5.52
CA SER A 2 -45.90 -37.30 -5.39
C SER A 2 -45.81 -36.64 -6.75
N LYS A 3 -46.93 -36.10 -7.26
CA LYS A 3 -46.96 -35.33 -8.51
C LYS A 3 -46.09 -34.09 -8.32
N SER A 4 -44.95 -34.01 -9.01
CA SER A 4 -44.14 -32.78 -9.07
C SER A 4 -45.00 -31.66 -9.67
N ASN A 5 -45.34 -30.67 -8.85
CA ASN A 5 -46.08 -29.47 -9.29
C ASN A 5 -45.11 -28.55 -10.04
N LYS A 6 -44.81 -28.90 -11.30
CA LYS A 6 -44.02 -28.05 -12.18
C LYS A 6 -44.83 -26.84 -12.64
N ILE A 7 -44.19 -25.68 -12.66
CA ILE A 7 -44.72 -24.45 -13.24
C ILE A 7 -43.88 -24.06 -14.46
N VAL A 8 -44.52 -23.46 -15.46
CA VAL A 8 -43.86 -23.00 -16.68
C VAL A 8 -43.75 -21.48 -16.62
N LEU A 9 -42.53 -20.96 -16.74
CA LEU A 9 -42.24 -19.53 -16.82
C LEU A 9 -41.82 -19.17 -18.24
N ARG A 10 -42.15 -17.95 -18.67
CA ARG A 10 -41.79 -17.42 -19.99
C ARG A 10 -40.69 -16.39 -19.83
N ILE A 11 -39.49 -16.69 -20.30
CA ILE A 11 -38.34 -15.79 -20.24
C ILE A 11 -38.28 -15.00 -21.54
N GLN A 12 -38.51 -13.70 -21.47
CA GLN A 12 -38.44 -12.79 -22.62
C GLN A 12 -37.07 -12.10 -22.67
N SER A 13 -36.28 -12.42 -23.69
CA SER A 13 -35.02 -11.75 -24.03
C SER A 13 -35.17 -10.93 -25.33
N ALA A 14 -34.09 -10.26 -25.75
CA ALA A 14 -34.03 -9.56 -27.03
C ALA A 14 -34.26 -10.51 -28.24
N ASP A 15 -33.85 -11.78 -28.10
CA ASP A 15 -33.96 -12.81 -29.13
C ASP A 15 -35.32 -13.54 -29.13
N GLY A 16 -36.25 -13.14 -28.25
CA GLY A 16 -37.60 -13.66 -28.16
C GLY A 16 -37.94 -14.30 -26.80
N THR A 17 -39.07 -15.02 -26.76
CA THR A 17 -39.59 -15.60 -25.52
C THR A 17 -39.39 -17.11 -25.48
N LYS A 18 -38.62 -17.60 -24.49
CA LYS A 18 -38.37 -19.03 -24.23
C LYS A 18 -39.20 -19.51 -23.04
N ARG A 19 -39.56 -20.79 -23.01
CA ARG A 19 -40.29 -21.41 -21.90
C ARG A 19 -39.34 -22.22 -21.04
N VAL A 20 -39.45 -22.07 -19.73
CA VAL A 20 -38.64 -22.77 -18.73
C VAL A 20 -39.55 -23.46 -17.73
N GLU A 21 -39.32 -24.75 -17.50
CA GLU A 21 -40.04 -25.54 -16.48
C GLU A 21 -39.26 -25.52 -15.17
N THR A 22 -39.87 -25.00 -14.11
CA THR A 22 -39.30 -24.98 -12.77
C THR A 22 -40.30 -25.49 -11.73
N GLU A 23 -39.84 -25.76 -10.52
CA GLU A 23 -40.71 -26.08 -9.38
C GLU A 23 -40.86 -24.86 -8.47
N PRO A 24 -42.01 -24.64 -7.81
CA PRO A 24 -42.18 -23.55 -6.86
C PRO A 24 -41.19 -23.59 -5.69
N ALA A 25 -40.73 -24.78 -5.31
CA ALA A 25 -39.73 -25.01 -4.27
C ALA A 25 -38.27 -24.92 -4.78
N ALA A 26 -38.07 -24.74 -6.09
CA ALA A 26 -36.74 -24.56 -6.64
C ALA A 26 -36.17 -23.19 -6.21
N THR A 27 -34.85 -23.12 -6.05
CA THR A 27 -34.17 -21.86 -5.70
C THR A 27 -34.05 -20.94 -6.91
N THR A 28 -33.95 -19.64 -6.65
CA THR A 28 -33.65 -18.65 -7.71
C THR A 28 -32.35 -18.92 -8.44
N LYS A 29 -31.34 -19.51 -7.78
CA LYS A 29 -30.13 -19.98 -8.44
C LYS A 29 -30.44 -21.00 -9.55
N SER A 30 -31.31 -21.98 -9.27
CA SER A 30 -31.71 -22.97 -10.28
C SER A 30 -32.49 -22.33 -11.43
N LEU A 31 -33.31 -21.31 -11.14
CA LEU A 31 -34.01 -20.54 -12.18
C LEU A 31 -33.02 -19.82 -13.12
N TYR A 32 -31.94 -19.25 -12.59
CA TYR A 32 -30.87 -18.64 -13.39
C TYR A 32 -30.14 -19.65 -14.27
N GLU A 33 -29.86 -20.85 -13.76
CA GLU A 33 -29.26 -21.95 -14.55
C GLU A 33 -30.17 -22.40 -15.69
N GLN A 34 -31.48 -22.53 -15.44
CA GLN A 34 -32.46 -22.90 -16.46
C GLN A 34 -32.64 -21.80 -17.50
N ALA A 35 -32.64 -20.52 -17.08
CA ALA A 35 -32.68 -19.37 -17.98
C ALA A 35 -31.47 -19.32 -18.92
N ARG A 36 -30.27 -19.54 -18.36
CA ARG A 36 -29.02 -19.60 -19.10
C ARG A 36 -29.08 -20.71 -20.16
N SER A 37 -29.52 -21.90 -19.78
CA SER A 37 -29.66 -23.06 -20.68
C SER A 37 -30.68 -22.82 -21.79
N ALA A 38 -31.86 -22.27 -21.45
CA ALA A 38 -32.94 -22.05 -22.42
C ALA A 38 -32.67 -20.91 -23.41
N CYS A 39 -31.91 -19.90 -23.00
CA CYS A 39 -31.53 -18.76 -23.84
C CYS A 39 -30.17 -18.93 -24.54
N GLY A 40 -29.41 -20.00 -24.24
CA GLY A 40 -28.15 -20.32 -24.92
C GLY A 40 -26.96 -19.44 -24.53
N PHE A 41 -26.91 -18.97 -23.27
CA PHE A 41 -25.80 -18.13 -22.78
C PHE A 41 -24.65 -18.98 -22.19
N ASP A 42 -23.42 -18.68 -22.60
CA ASP A 42 -22.21 -19.34 -22.07
C ASP A 42 -21.82 -18.86 -20.67
N HIS A 43 -22.22 -17.64 -20.32
CA HIS A 43 -21.90 -16.96 -19.06
C HIS A 43 -23.17 -16.36 -18.41
N TYR A 44 -23.05 -15.82 -17.20
CA TYR A 44 -24.16 -15.25 -16.42
C TYR A 44 -24.27 -13.72 -16.56
N ASP A 45 -23.97 -13.18 -17.74
CA ASP A 45 -23.95 -11.73 -18.01
C ASP A 45 -25.35 -11.17 -18.27
N PHE A 46 -26.35 -11.66 -17.52
CA PHE A 46 -27.73 -11.25 -17.61
C PHE A 46 -28.40 -11.15 -16.24
N ALA A 47 -29.40 -10.29 -16.14
CA ALA A 47 -30.26 -10.17 -14.98
C ALA A 47 -31.71 -10.49 -15.35
N LEU A 48 -32.45 -11.08 -14.41
CA LEU A 48 -33.86 -11.43 -14.55
C LEU A 48 -34.72 -10.41 -13.78
N TYR A 49 -35.82 -9.98 -14.38
CA TYR A 49 -36.72 -8.98 -13.83
C TYR A 49 -38.18 -9.44 -13.93
N ARG A 50 -39.01 -9.05 -12.96
CA ARG A 50 -40.45 -9.38 -13.00
C ARG A 50 -41.26 -8.46 -13.90
N GLU A 51 -40.75 -7.26 -14.15
CA GLU A 51 -41.45 -6.22 -14.91
C GLU A 51 -40.62 -5.78 -16.10
N ARG A 52 -41.31 -5.41 -17.19
CA ARG A 52 -40.69 -4.97 -18.45
C ARG A 52 -39.86 -3.69 -18.32
N ASN A 53 -40.11 -2.90 -17.28
CA ASN A 53 -39.37 -1.68 -16.96
C ASN A 53 -38.02 -1.95 -16.27
N PHE A 54 -37.70 -3.21 -15.95
CA PHE A 54 -36.46 -3.63 -15.30
C PHE A 54 -36.23 -3.03 -13.90
N THR A 55 -37.32 -2.74 -13.16
CA THR A 55 -37.23 -2.15 -11.81
C THR A 55 -37.20 -3.18 -10.69
N LYS A 56 -37.83 -4.35 -10.89
CA LYS A 56 -37.91 -5.43 -9.89
C LYS A 56 -37.02 -6.60 -10.31
N GLU A 57 -35.74 -6.51 -9.96
CA GLU A 57 -34.74 -7.56 -10.20
C GLU A 57 -35.02 -8.78 -9.31
N ILE A 58 -34.85 -9.97 -9.89
CA ILE A 58 -34.86 -11.26 -9.19
C ILE A 58 -33.42 -11.59 -8.86
N VAL A 59 -33.03 -11.47 -7.59
CA VAL A 59 -31.65 -11.76 -7.18
C VAL A 59 -31.39 -13.27 -7.18
N SER A 60 -30.28 -13.71 -7.76
CA SER A 60 -29.84 -15.11 -7.69
C SER A 60 -29.39 -15.45 -6.26
N SER A 61 -30.18 -16.24 -5.55
CA SER A 61 -29.90 -16.72 -4.19
C SER A 61 -30.04 -18.24 -4.08
N GLY A 62 -29.23 -18.85 -3.21
CA GLY A 62 -29.32 -20.27 -2.86
C GLY A 62 -30.38 -20.57 -1.79
N SER A 63 -30.90 -19.54 -1.10
CA SER A 63 -31.85 -19.70 0.00
C SER A 63 -33.28 -19.22 -0.33
N GLN A 64 -33.46 -18.46 -1.40
CA GLN A 64 -34.77 -17.92 -1.80
C GLN A 64 -35.41 -18.80 -2.87
N GLU A 65 -36.64 -19.26 -2.61
CA GLU A 65 -37.39 -20.12 -3.52
C GLU A 65 -38.23 -19.30 -4.53
N VAL A 66 -38.58 -19.92 -5.66
CA VAL A 66 -39.41 -19.28 -6.71
C VAL A 66 -40.79 -18.85 -6.17
N LYS A 67 -41.36 -19.61 -5.23
CA LYS A 67 -42.63 -19.26 -4.56
C LYS A 67 -42.54 -17.97 -3.73
N ASP A 68 -41.40 -17.70 -3.10
CA ASP A 68 -41.20 -16.54 -2.20
C ASP A 68 -41.15 -15.23 -2.99
N ILE A 69 -40.87 -15.36 -4.28
CA ILE A 69 -40.80 -14.28 -5.26
C ILE A 69 -42.17 -14.08 -5.95
N GLY A 70 -43.17 -14.90 -5.61
CA GLY A 70 -44.54 -14.73 -6.09
C GLY A 70 -44.72 -15.00 -7.58
N LEU A 71 -43.81 -15.73 -8.23
CA LEU A 71 -43.94 -16.16 -9.62
C LEU A 71 -44.92 -17.34 -9.72
N LYS A 72 -45.88 -17.24 -10.64
CA LYS A 72 -46.92 -18.22 -10.90
C LYS A 72 -46.74 -18.85 -12.28
N HIS A 73 -47.45 -19.96 -12.50
CA HIS A 73 -47.48 -20.62 -13.81
C HIS A 73 -47.97 -19.65 -14.89
N GLY A 74 -47.19 -19.49 -15.95
CA GLY A 74 -47.48 -18.62 -17.08
C GLY A 74 -46.88 -17.21 -16.98
N ASP A 75 -46.28 -16.83 -15.86
CA ASP A 75 -45.69 -15.50 -15.69
C ASP A 75 -44.51 -15.25 -16.65
N ILE A 76 -44.33 -13.98 -17.01
CA ILE A 76 -43.25 -13.53 -17.88
C ILE A 76 -42.15 -12.94 -17.01
N VAL A 77 -40.94 -13.45 -17.20
CA VAL A 77 -39.70 -12.91 -16.61
C VAL A 77 -38.90 -12.27 -17.73
N TYR A 78 -38.46 -11.03 -17.51
CA TYR A 78 -37.73 -10.25 -18.51
C TYR A 78 -36.23 -10.41 -18.27
N LEU A 79 -35.50 -10.77 -19.33
CA LEU A 79 -34.05 -10.95 -19.30
C LEU A 79 -33.37 -9.78 -19.99
N ARG A 80 -32.35 -9.20 -19.34
CA ARG A 80 -31.52 -8.13 -19.91
C ARG A 80 -30.04 -8.48 -19.75
N LEU A 81 -29.27 -8.31 -20.82
CA LEU A 81 -27.81 -8.39 -20.79
C LEU A 81 -27.22 -7.21 -20.02
N VAL A 82 -26.25 -7.48 -19.16
CA VAL A 82 -25.58 -6.45 -18.35
C VAL A 82 -24.09 -6.44 -18.71
N GLU A 83 -23.65 -5.40 -19.43
CA GLU A 83 -22.23 -5.17 -19.73
C GLU A 83 -21.56 -4.50 -18.52
N GLY A 84 -20.83 -5.27 -17.69
CA GLY A 84 -19.99 -4.73 -16.61
C GLY A 84 -20.76 -3.99 -15.48
N PRO A 85 -20.08 -3.61 -14.37
CA PRO A 85 -20.78 -3.28 -13.14
C PRO A 85 -21.28 -1.83 -13.17
N SER A 86 -22.58 -1.63 -13.41
CA SER A 86 -23.26 -0.37 -13.11
C SER A 86 -24.28 -0.56 -11.99
N THR A 87 -23.98 0.07 -10.87
CA THR A 87 -24.87 0.37 -9.76
C THR A 87 -25.95 1.37 -10.20
N SER A 88 -27.21 1.14 -9.85
CA SER A 88 -28.23 2.20 -9.88
C SER A 88 -29.14 2.14 -8.65
N LYS A 89 -28.84 2.99 -7.67
CA LYS A 89 -29.85 3.74 -6.93
C LYS A 89 -29.64 5.21 -7.29
N ALA A 90 -30.54 5.77 -8.09
CA ALA A 90 -30.78 7.21 -8.14
C ALA A 90 -32.29 7.43 -8.13
N THR A 91 -32.67 8.28 -7.20
CA THR A 91 -34.01 8.54 -6.67
C THR A 91 -34.84 9.43 -7.59
N GLU A 92 -36.15 9.22 -7.56
CA GLU A 92 -37.21 10.07 -8.10
C GLU A 92 -37.08 11.53 -7.66
N ARG A 93 -37.13 12.49 -8.59
CA ARG A 93 -37.75 13.82 -8.39
C ARG A 93 -38.31 14.39 -9.69
N SER A 94 -39.42 15.07 -9.50
CA SER A 94 -40.46 15.46 -10.44
C SER A 94 -40.09 16.53 -11.48
N ALA A 95 -40.86 16.53 -12.56
CA ALA A 95 -40.83 17.45 -13.68
C ALA A 95 -41.31 18.87 -13.33
N SER A 96 -40.65 19.87 -13.93
CA SER A 96 -41.24 21.13 -14.38
C SER A 96 -40.45 21.65 -15.58
N VAL A 97 -41.15 21.85 -16.70
CA VAL A 97 -40.66 22.45 -17.94
C VAL A 97 -40.78 23.98 -17.86
N ASN A 98 -39.78 24.70 -18.36
CA ASN A 98 -40.00 25.88 -19.21
C ASN A 98 -38.73 26.31 -19.96
N SER A 99 -38.97 26.66 -21.22
CA SER A 99 -38.06 26.99 -22.30
C SER A 99 -37.42 28.37 -22.17
N LEU A 100 -36.22 28.56 -22.75
CA LEU A 100 -35.96 29.48 -23.88
C LEU A 100 -34.45 29.70 -24.12
N ALA A 101 -34.16 29.94 -25.40
CA ALA A 101 -32.85 30.00 -26.04
C ALA A 101 -31.99 31.21 -25.63
N SER A 102 -30.66 31.06 -25.74
CA SER A 102 -29.83 31.87 -26.65
C SER A 102 -28.36 31.45 -26.59
N SER A 103 -27.76 31.44 -27.77
CA SER A 103 -26.35 31.26 -28.10
C SER A 103 -25.48 32.45 -27.68
N HIS A 104 -24.33 32.20 -27.05
CA HIS A 104 -23.00 32.64 -27.51
C HIS A 104 -21.87 32.21 -26.53
N SER A 105 -20.87 31.54 -27.12
CA SER A 105 -19.43 31.51 -26.84
C SER A 105 -18.88 31.76 -25.42
N SER A 106 -18.35 30.69 -24.80
CA SER A 106 -16.99 30.66 -24.24
C SER A 106 -16.66 29.24 -23.77
N SER A 107 -15.73 28.58 -24.46
CA SER A 107 -15.21 27.24 -24.13
C SER A 107 -14.29 27.31 -22.90
N ILE A 108 -14.76 26.81 -21.77
CA ILE A 108 -13.95 26.46 -20.60
C ILE A 108 -13.82 24.94 -20.57
N SER A 109 -12.59 24.47 -20.78
CA SER A 109 -12.18 23.08 -20.79
C SER A 109 -11.88 22.58 -19.37
N ASN A 110 -12.76 21.76 -18.81
CA ASN A 110 -12.42 20.89 -17.67
C ASN A 110 -11.79 19.61 -18.19
N ALA A 111 -10.46 19.55 -18.14
CA ALA A 111 -9.69 18.35 -18.41
C ALA A 111 -9.76 17.41 -17.20
N THR A 112 -10.35 16.23 -17.40
CA THR A 112 -10.21 15.09 -16.49
C THR A 112 -9.12 14.18 -17.03
N PHE A 113 -8.13 13.93 -16.19
CA PHE A 113 -7.07 12.95 -16.37
C PHE A 113 -7.64 11.53 -16.31
N SER A 114 -7.32 10.70 -17.31
CA SER A 114 -6.95 9.28 -17.19
C SER A 114 -6.84 8.66 -18.58
N ARG A 115 -5.61 8.49 -19.07
CA ARG A 115 -5.28 7.52 -20.13
C ARG A 115 -4.01 6.79 -19.69
N GLU A 116 -4.20 5.68 -19.00
CA GLU A 116 -3.22 4.60 -19.03
C GLU A 116 -3.38 3.85 -20.36
N ALA A 117 -2.26 3.65 -21.04
CA ALA A 117 -2.17 2.84 -22.23
C ALA A 117 -2.18 1.35 -21.83
N THR A 118 -3.22 0.64 -22.24
CA THR A 118 -3.26 -0.82 -22.27
C THR A 118 -2.77 -1.31 -23.63
N PRO A 119 -1.79 -2.22 -23.71
CA PRO A 119 -1.61 -3.07 -24.87
C PRO A 119 -2.37 -4.37 -24.61
N SER A 120 -3.49 -4.56 -25.29
CA SER A 120 -4.16 -5.84 -25.44
C SER A 120 -3.98 -6.34 -26.87
N THR A 121 -3.31 -7.48 -27.06
CA THR A 121 -3.78 -8.55 -27.94
C THR A 121 -2.99 -9.83 -27.70
N SER A 122 -3.74 -10.92 -27.52
CA SER A 122 -3.24 -12.27 -27.29
C SER A 122 -2.64 -12.88 -28.55
N SER A 123 -1.57 -13.64 -28.42
CA SER A 123 -1.29 -14.81 -29.26
C SER A 123 -0.42 -15.80 -28.49
N LYS A 124 -0.89 -17.05 -28.39
CA LYS A 124 -0.19 -18.19 -27.76
C LYS A 124 1.12 -18.49 -28.50
N VAL A 125 2.18 -18.84 -27.77
CA VAL A 125 3.20 -19.91 -28.00
C VAL A 125 4.40 -19.67 -27.03
N PRO A 126 5.12 -20.72 -26.58
CA PRO A 126 5.82 -20.73 -25.29
C PRO A 126 7.33 -20.43 -25.38
N THR A 127 7.92 -20.27 -24.18
CA THR A 127 9.34 -20.37 -23.78
C THR A 127 10.20 -19.10 -23.80
N ALA A 128 10.64 -18.73 -22.59
CA ALA A 128 11.88 -18.04 -22.24
C ALA A 128 12.35 -16.86 -23.12
N ALA A 129 12.08 -15.64 -22.64
CA ALA A 129 13.01 -14.53 -22.75
C ALA A 129 12.82 -13.63 -21.53
N THR A 130 13.79 -13.70 -20.62
CA THR A 130 14.06 -12.68 -19.61
C THR A 130 14.04 -11.33 -20.32
N GLU A 131 13.01 -10.50 -20.06
CA GLU A 131 13.20 -9.06 -20.21
C GLU A 131 14.46 -8.73 -19.42
N LEU A 132 15.42 -8.05 -20.05
CA LEU A 132 16.71 -7.72 -19.44
C LEU A 132 16.44 -7.01 -18.10
N ALA A 133 16.44 -7.79 -17.02
CA ALA A 133 16.08 -7.34 -15.70
C ALA A 133 17.13 -6.31 -15.32
N VAL A 134 16.74 -5.03 -15.34
CA VAL A 134 17.61 -3.95 -14.86
C VAL A 134 18.12 -4.40 -13.48
N PRO A 135 19.42 -4.32 -13.19
CA PRO A 135 20.00 -4.94 -12.00
C PRO A 135 19.50 -4.31 -10.68
N GLU A 136 19.68 -5.02 -9.57
CA GLU A 136 19.60 -4.45 -8.22
C GLU A 136 20.67 -3.35 -8.03
N ASP A 137 20.52 -2.49 -7.02
CA ASP A 137 21.49 -1.41 -6.80
C ASP A 137 22.89 -1.97 -6.53
N ALA A 138 23.92 -1.23 -6.96
CA ALA A 138 25.32 -1.65 -6.82
C ALA A 138 25.70 -1.98 -5.36
N VAL A 139 25.13 -1.26 -4.39
CA VAL A 139 25.33 -1.53 -2.96
C VAL A 139 24.81 -2.89 -2.53
N ASP A 140 23.68 -3.34 -3.09
CA ASP A 140 23.08 -4.64 -2.75
C ASP A 140 23.93 -5.77 -3.33
N LEU A 141 24.37 -5.61 -4.58
CA LEU A 141 25.26 -6.55 -5.26
C LEU A 141 26.57 -6.75 -4.48
N GLU A 142 27.08 -5.70 -3.86
CA GLU A 142 28.27 -5.78 -3.01
C GLU A 142 27.97 -6.44 -1.65
N LEU A 143 26.87 -6.06 -0.99
CA LEU A 143 26.47 -6.65 0.29
C LEU A 143 26.16 -8.14 0.19
N TYR A 144 25.65 -8.63 -0.95
CA TYR A 144 25.44 -10.06 -1.17
C TYR A 144 26.73 -10.89 -1.11
N LYS A 145 27.88 -10.30 -1.48
CA LYS A 145 29.18 -10.98 -1.48
C LYS A 145 29.80 -11.04 -0.07
N GLN A 146 29.39 -10.14 0.82
CA GLN A 146 29.93 -10.04 2.18
C GLN A 146 29.25 -11.06 3.10
N ASP A 147 29.99 -11.69 4.02
CA ASP A 147 29.40 -12.57 5.03
C ASP A 147 28.71 -11.79 6.15
N GLY A 148 29.24 -10.60 6.49
CA GLY A 148 28.76 -9.73 7.56
C GLY A 148 29.13 -10.20 8.96
N ARG A 149 30.02 -11.19 9.10
CA ARG A 149 30.39 -11.73 10.42
C ARG A 149 31.17 -10.68 11.22
N ILE A 150 30.74 -10.47 12.46
CA ILE A 150 31.35 -9.49 13.36
C ILE A 150 32.54 -10.14 14.05
N LYS A 151 33.75 -9.68 13.73
CA LYS A 151 34.98 -10.19 14.35
C LYS A 151 35.03 -9.80 15.82
N ARG A 152 35.34 -10.77 16.68
CA ARG A 152 35.58 -10.54 18.10
C ARG A 152 37.06 -10.65 18.42
N ASN A 153 37.52 -9.83 19.36
CA ASN A 153 38.84 -9.99 19.95
C ASN A 153 38.84 -11.17 20.92
N ARG A 154 40.03 -11.72 21.19
CA ARG A 154 40.20 -12.78 22.18
C ARG A 154 39.88 -12.24 23.57
N ASP A 155 39.01 -12.93 24.30
CA ASP A 155 38.72 -12.62 25.70
C ASP A 155 39.85 -13.14 26.58
N GLU A 156 40.57 -12.25 27.26
CA GLU A 156 41.74 -12.63 28.08
C GLU A 156 41.39 -13.57 29.24
N LYS A 157 40.16 -13.53 29.75
CA LYS A 157 39.73 -14.29 30.93
C LYS A 157 39.07 -15.62 30.55
N LEU A 158 38.32 -15.64 29.45
CA LEU A 158 37.50 -16.78 29.05
C LEU A 158 38.14 -17.65 27.94
N CYS A 159 39.04 -17.10 27.13
CA CYS A 159 39.68 -17.84 26.04
C CYS A 159 40.87 -18.69 26.50
N ARG A 160 40.61 -19.98 26.74
CA ARG A 160 41.63 -21.01 27.06
C ARG A 160 42.15 -21.73 25.81
N HIS A 161 42.69 -20.97 24.86
CA HIS A 161 43.35 -21.52 23.67
C HIS A 161 44.54 -20.63 23.27
N ASN A 162 45.43 -21.19 22.45
CA ASN A 162 46.56 -20.49 21.86
C ASN A 162 46.11 -19.42 20.84
N SER A 163 47.05 -18.60 20.36
CA SER A 163 46.80 -17.47 19.44
C SER A 163 46.07 -17.85 18.14
N ASN A 164 46.27 -19.08 17.65
CA ASN A 164 45.63 -19.59 16.43
C ASN A 164 44.36 -20.41 16.70
N GLY A 165 43.98 -20.59 17.97
CA GLY A 165 42.74 -21.27 18.35
C GLY A 165 41.54 -20.34 18.31
N CYS A 166 40.33 -20.92 18.24
CA CYS A 166 39.08 -20.20 18.32
C CYS A 166 38.14 -20.94 19.28
N CYS A 167 37.46 -20.23 20.17
CA CYS A 167 36.41 -20.76 21.04
C CYS A 167 35.12 -19.92 20.96
N VAL A 168 34.10 -20.32 21.71
CA VAL A 168 32.78 -19.66 21.74
C VAL A 168 32.84 -18.20 22.21
N HIS A 169 33.92 -17.77 22.87
CA HIS A 169 34.08 -16.39 23.35
C HIS A 169 34.79 -15.45 22.35
N CYS A 170 35.47 -15.99 21.35
CA CYS A 170 36.19 -15.19 20.34
C CYS A 170 35.80 -15.51 18.90
N SER A 171 34.93 -16.51 18.67
CA SER A 171 34.39 -16.80 17.35
C SER A 171 33.61 -15.60 16.80
N PRO A 172 33.64 -15.34 15.48
CA PRO A 172 32.85 -14.25 14.92
C PRO A 172 31.36 -14.40 15.22
N LEU A 173 30.68 -13.30 15.53
CA LEU A 173 29.24 -13.28 15.72
C LEU A 173 28.52 -13.15 14.37
N GLU A 174 27.28 -13.63 14.33
CA GLU A 174 26.41 -13.41 13.18
C GLU A 174 25.95 -11.94 13.12
N PRO A 175 25.72 -11.37 11.93
CA PRO A 175 25.33 -9.96 11.79
C PRO A 175 23.99 -9.58 12.44
N TRP A 176 23.16 -10.58 12.78
CA TRP A 176 21.88 -10.42 13.47
C TRP A 176 21.92 -10.79 14.96
N ASP A 177 23.10 -10.82 15.57
CA ASP A 177 23.25 -11.08 17.01
C ASP A 177 22.62 -9.96 17.84
N GLU A 178 21.57 -10.29 18.59
CA GLU A 178 20.75 -9.30 19.32
C GLU A 178 21.49 -8.65 20.49
N ASN A 179 22.44 -9.35 21.10
CA ASN A 179 23.23 -8.82 22.22
C ASN A 179 24.20 -7.75 21.72
N TYR A 180 24.94 -8.05 20.64
CA TYR A 180 25.83 -7.09 20.01
C TYR A 180 25.09 -5.82 19.57
N LEU A 181 23.94 -5.98 18.91
CA LEU A 181 23.17 -4.82 18.44
C LEU A 181 22.66 -3.98 19.60
N LYS A 182 22.22 -4.60 20.70
CA LYS A 182 21.80 -3.89 21.91
C LYS A 182 22.96 -3.11 22.55
N GLU A 183 24.14 -3.72 22.65
CA GLU A 183 25.36 -3.06 23.15
C GLU A 183 25.77 -1.86 22.29
N GLN A 184 25.70 -1.99 20.97
CA GLN A 184 25.98 -0.91 20.00
C GLN A 184 24.81 0.09 19.83
N LYS A 185 23.73 -0.04 20.60
CA LYS A 185 22.51 0.79 20.50
C LYS A 185 21.85 0.78 19.11
N ILE A 186 22.02 -0.29 18.36
CA ILE A 186 21.40 -0.52 17.06
C ILE A 186 19.99 -1.09 17.28
N LYS A 187 18.96 -0.31 16.92
CA LYS A 187 17.55 -0.63 17.21
C LYS A 187 16.91 -1.65 16.26
N HIS A 188 17.46 -1.84 15.06
CA HIS A 188 16.91 -2.67 13.99
C HIS A 188 18.04 -3.36 13.24
N PHE A 189 17.78 -4.56 12.71
CA PHE A 189 18.66 -5.19 11.74
C PHE A 189 18.74 -4.32 10.47
N SER A 190 19.91 -4.28 9.82
CA SER A 190 19.95 -3.91 8.41
C SER A 190 19.18 -4.95 7.59
N PHE A 191 18.61 -4.55 6.46
CA PHE A 191 17.84 -5.45 5.61
C PHE A 191 18.66 -6.67 5.16
N HIS A 192 19.93 -6.49 4.82
CA HIS A 192 20.82 -7.59 4.44
C HIS A 192 21.14 -8.55 5.60
N SER A 193 21.28 -8.04 6.84
CA SER A 193 21.38 -8.91 8.02
C SER A 193 20.10 -9.71 8.26
N TYR A 194 18.94 -9.09 8.03
CA TYR A 194 17.64 -9.76 8.12
C TYR A 194 17.48 -10.85 7.05
N LEU A 195 17.87 -10.56 5.80
CA LEU A 195 17.90 -11.57 4.72
C LEU A 195 18.77 -12.77 5.11
N LYS A 196 20.00 -12.51 5.57
CA LYS A 196 20.89 -13.61 5.98
C LYS A 196 20.31 -14.42 7.13
N LYS A 197 19.68 -13.78 8.12
CA LYS A 197 18.97 -14.47 9.22
C LYS A 197 17.93 -15.45 8.67
N LEU A 198 17.10 -15.02 7.72
CA LEU A 198 16.09 -15.87 7.07
C LEU A 198 16.71 -17.02 6.27
N THR A 199 17.83 -16.77 5.57
CA THR A 199 18.49 -17.78 4.72
C THR A 199 19.43 -18.72 5.48
N SER A 200 19.79 -18.42 6.74
CA SER A 200 20.79 -19.16 7.52
C SER A 200 20.37 -20.57 7.96
N GLY A 201 19.08 -20.92 7.85
CA GLY A 201 18.55 -22.22 8.25
C GLY A 201 19.01 -23.40 7.37
N ALA A 202 18.65 -24.63 7.77
CA ALA A 202 19.02 -25.86 7.06
C ALA A 202 18.62 -25.88 5.57
N ALA A 203 17.56 -25.15 5.21
CA ALA A 203 17.10 -25.00 3.83
C ALA A 203 17.89 -24.00 2.98
N ARG A 204 18.88 -23.29 3.55
CA ARG A 204 19.74 -22.29 2.87
C ARG A 204 18.95 -21.30 2.00
N GLY A 205 17.82 -20.80 2.49
CA GLY A 205 16.99 -19.85 1.75
C GLY A 205 16.08 -20.45 0.68
N LYS A 206 16.09 -21.78 0.43
CA LYS A 206 15.27 -22.43 -0.62
C LYS A 206 13.75 -22.17 -0.51
N PHE A 207 13.27 -21.83 0.68
CA PHE A 207 11.86 -21.52 0.96
C PHE A 207 11.64 -20.08 1.43
N VAL A 208 12.68 -19.24 1.38
CA VAL A 208 12.52 -17.82 1.71
C VAL A 208 11.96 -17.13 0.47
N ALA A 209 10.66 -16.90 0.49
CA ALA A 209 10.00 -15.98 -0.42
C ALA A 209 9.57 -14.77 0.39
N LEU A 210 10.20 -13.63 0.13
CA LEU A 210 9.74 -12.37 0.67
C LEU A 210 8.47 -11.96 -0.09
N GLU A 211 7.35 -11.90 0.61
CA GLU A 211 6.08 -11.50 0.04
C GLU A 211 5.58 -10.23 0.73
N ASP A 212 5.19 -9.25 -0.08
CA ASP A 212 4.50 -8.07 0.43
C ASP A 212 3.09 -8.45 0.91
N LEU A 213 2.69 -7.85 2.02
CA LEU A 213 1.33 -7.96 2.52
C LEU A 213 0.36 -7.41 1.47
N ASN A 214 -0.75 -8.11 1.22
CA ASN A 214 -1.77 -7.72 0.25
C ASN A 214 -3.13 -7.62 0.95
N CYS A 215 -3.73 -6.42 0.94
CA CYS A 215 -5.00 -6.13 1.59
C CYS A 215 -6.21 -6.33 0.65
N LYS A 216 -5.99 -6.67 -0.62
CA LYS A 216 -7.06 -6.83 -1.62
C LYS A 216 -7.56 -8.27 -1.70
N ILE A 217 -8.82 -8.43 -2.09
CA ILE A 217 -9.38 -9.73 -2.44
C ILE A 217 -8.61 -10.30 -3.63
N LYS A 218 -8.16 -11.55 -3.51
CA LYS A 218 -7.48 -12.24 -4.62
C LYS A 218 -8.44 -12.35 -5.82
N SER A 219 -7.99 -11.90 -6.98
CA SER A 219 -8.77 -11.95 -8.22
C SER A 219 -8.90 -13.39 -8.74
N GLY A 220 -9.96 -13.65 -9.50
CA GLY A 220 -10.14 -14.93 -10.21
C GLY A 220 -10.72 -16.08 -9.39
N CYS A 221 -11.36 -15.81 -8.25
CA CYS A 221 -12.11 -16.84 -7.52
C CYS A 221 -13.33 -17.30 -8.33
N ARG A 222 -13.50 -18.62 -8.51
CA ARG A 222 -14.59 -19.23 -9.29
C ARG A 222 -15.76 -19.73 -8.42
N ASP A 223 -15.60 -19.71 -7.10
CA ASP A 223 -16.55 -20.32 -6.16
C ASP A 223 -17.70 -19.37 -5.79
N HIS A 224 -17.62 -18.08 -6.13
CA HIS A 224 -18.63 -17.07 -5.83
C HIS A 224 -18.61 -15.91 -6.85
N PRO A 225 -19.70 -15.13 -6.97
CA PRO A 225 -19.69 -13.88 -7.75
C PRO A 225 -18.68 -12.86 -7.20
N PRO A 226 -18.16 -11.93 -8.03
CA PRO A 226 -17.25 -10.88 -7.57
C PRO A 226 -17.81 -10.04 -6.42
N TRP A 227 -16.91 -9.48 -5.61
CA TRP A 227 -17.26 -8.50 -4.58
C TRP A 227 -18.08 -7.34 -5.18
N PRO A 228 -19.17 -6.89 -4.54
CA PRO A 228 -19.63 -7.22 -3.17
C PRO A 228 -20.61 -8.39 -3.06
N LYS A 229 -20.94 -9.06 -4.16
CA LYS A 229 -21.98 -10.10 -4.19
C LYS A 229 -21.55 -11.43 -3.55
N GLY A 230 -20.25 -11.65 -3.36
CA GLY A 230 -19.72 -12.83 -2.68
C GLY A 230 -18.23 -12.70 -2.33
N ILE A 231 -17.83 -13.41 -1.28
CA ILE A 231 -16.43 -13.57 -0.84
C ILE A 231 -16.30 -14.95 -0.19
N CYS A 232 -15.13 -15.59 -0.31
CA CYS A 232 -14.82 -16.83 0.38
C CYS A 232 -13.48 -16.75 1.11
N SER A 233 -13.23 -17.67 2.05
CA SER A 233 -11.98 -17.72 2.82
C SER A 233 -10.72 -17.92 1.99
N LYS A 234 -10.82 -18.41 0.74
CA LYS A 234 -9.67 -18.59 -0.16
C LYS A 234 -9.21 -17.29 -0.82
N CYS A 235 -10.14 -16.37 -1.10
CA CYS A 235 -9.86 -15.11 -1.78
C CYS A 235 -9.81 -13.92 -0.82
N GLN A 236 -10.44 -14.04 0.34
CA GLN A 236 -10.42 -13.04 1.40
C GLN A 236 -8.97 -12.84 1.89
N PRO A 237 -8.48 -11.60 1.95
CA PRO A 237 -7.19 -11.31 2.55
C PRO A 237 -7.28 -11.56 4.07
N SER A 238 -6.22 -12.12 4.64
CA SER A 238 -6.18 -12.39 6.09
C SER A 238 -6.19 -11.09 6.89
N ALA A 239 -6.73 -11.16 8.11
CA ALA A 239 -6.64 -10.06 9.05
C ALA A 239 -5.17 -9.68 9.29
N ILE A 240 -4.90 -8.38 9.38
CA ILE A 240 -3.56 -7.81 9.49
C ILE A 240 -3.28 -7.59 10.97
N THR A 241 -2.12 -8.04 11.46
CA THR A 241 -1.63 -7.67 12.79
C THR A 241 -0.38 -6.82 12.65
N LEU A 242 -0.50 -5.54 12.99
CA LEU A 242 0.59 -4.58 13.00
C LEU A 242 1.61 -4.96 14.08
N ASN A 243 2.76 -5.46 13.62
CA ASN A 243 3.91 -5.76 14.47
C ASN A 243 5.03 -4.74 14.23
N ARG A 244 5.83 -4.48 15.26
CA ARG A 244 7.05 -3.68 15.12
C ARG A 244 8.00 -4.37 14.14
N GLN A 245 8.34 -3.68 13.04
CA GLN A 245 9.30 -4.19 12.08
C GLN A 245 10.69 -4.26 12.71
N THR A 246 11.38 -5.38 12.58
CA THR A 246 12.67 -5.65 13.23
C THR A 246 13.88 -5.26 12.37
N TYR A 247 13.64 -4.90 11.11
CA TYR A 247 14.66 -4.52 10.13
C TYR A 247 14.31 -3.19 9.45
N ARG A 248 15.28 -2.59 8.76
CA ARG A 248 15.10 -1.42 7.90
C ARG A 248 16.00 -1.51 6.67
N HIS A 249 15.56 -0.91 5.57
CA HIS A 249 16.28 -0.93 4.28
C HIS A 249 17.47 0.03 4.24
N VAL A 250 17.40 1.16 4.96
CA VAL A 250 18.48 2.15 5.09
C VAL A 250 18.71 2.43 6.57
N ASP A 251 19.96 2.41 6.99
CA ASP A 251 20.39 2.55 8.38
C ASP A 251 20.78 3.98 8.76
N ASN A 252 21.23 4.76 7.78
CA ASN A 252 21.71 6.12 7.99
C ASN A 252 21.37 7.03 6.79
N VAL A 253 21.09 8.29 7.06
CA VAL A 253 21.02 9.35 6.05
C VAL A 253 22.15 10.33 6.35
N MET A 254 22.96 10.66 5.34
CA MET A 254 24.07 11.59 5.44
C MET A 254 23.99 12.61 4.31
N PHE A 255 24.09 13.89 4.65
CA PHE A 255 24.26 14.95 3.66
C PHE A 255 25.75 15.14 3.40
N GLU A 256 26.14 15.28 2.13
CA GLU A 256 27.54 15.46 1.73
C GLU A 256 28.20 16.69 2.35
N ASN A 257 27.43 17.76 2.47
CA ASN A 257 27.87 19.01 3.09
C ASN A 257 26.69 19.69 3.79
N THR A 258 27.02 20.55 4.76
CA THR A 258 26.02 21.32 5.51
C THR A 258 25.32 22.36 4.65
N GLY A 259 25.99 22.87 3.60
CA GLY A 259 25.45 23.88 2.68
C GLY A 259 24.17 23.45 1.96
N ILE A 260 24.01 22.16 1.66
CA ILE A 260 22.79 21.58 1.07
C ILE A 260 21.58 21.87 1.97
N VAL A 261 21.70 21.56 3.26
CA VAL A 261 20.62 21.72 4.24
C VAL A 261 20.41 23.20 4.56
N GLU A 262 21.50 23.97 4.71
CA GLU A 262 21.41 25.41 4.97
C GLU A 262 20.68 26.17 3.85
N ARG A 263 20.94 25.81 2.59
CA ARG A 263 20.24 26.39 1.43
C ARG A 263 18.75 26.08 1.48
N PHE A 264 18.36 24.84 1.79
CA PHE A 264 16.97 24.44 1.92
C PHE A 264 16.26 25.19 3.07
N LEU A 265 16.94 25.33 4.21
CA LEU A 265 16.40 26.04 5.38
C LEU A 265 16.27 27.56 5.19
N ASN A 266 17.04 28.17 4.28
CA ASN A 266 16.94 29.60 4.00
C ASN A 266 15.55 30.02 3.53
N TYR A 267 14.81 29.15 2.84
CA TYR A 267 13.43 29.44 2.46
C TYR A 267 12.55 29.67 3.71
N TRP A 268 12.63 28.77 4.69
CA TRP A 268 11.88 28.92 5.94
C TRP A 268 12.35 30.15 6.73
N ARG A 269 13.66 30.42 6.80
CA ARG A 269 14.19 31.59 7.53
C ARG A 269 13.72 32.92 6.96
N THR A 270 13.51 32.99 5.65
CA THR A 270 13.10 34.23 4.96
C THR A 270 11.59 34.40 4.90
N THR A 271 10.83 33.31 4.78
CA THR A 271 9.37 33.37 4.57
C THR A 271 8.54 33.00 5.81
N GLY A 272 9.11 32.21 6.72
CA GLY A 272 8.36 31.57 7.81
C GLY A 272 7.41 30.46 7.36
N HIS A 273 7.42 30.08 6.08
CA HIS A 273 6.59 29.01 5.53
C HIS A 273 7.37 27.69 5.49
N GLN A 274 6.66 26.58 5.65
CA GLN A 274 7.26 25.25 5.58
C GLN A 274 7.71 24.90 4.17
N ARG A 275 8.54 23.86 4.04
CA ARG A 275 9.09 23.45 2.74
C ARG A 275 9.24 21.95 2.63
N ILE A 276 9.08 21.42 1.42
CA ILE A 276 9.34 20.02 1.06
C ILE A 276 10.34 19.95 -0.11
N GLY A 277 11.15 18.90 -0.15
CA GLY A 277 12.07 18.62 -1.25
C GLY A 277 12.34 17.13 -1.42
N PHE A 278 12.77 16.74 -2.61
CA PHE A 278 13.26 15.40 -2.91
C PHE A 278 14.77 15.33 -2.75
N LEU A 279 15.25 14.27 -2.12
CA LEU A 279 16.66 14.02 -1.85
C LEU A 279 17.26 13.22 -3.00
N PHE A 280 18.28 13.78 -3.65
CA PHE A 280 19.05 13.10 -4.69
C PHE A 280 20.43 12.72 -4.17
N GLY A 281 20.84 11.49 -4.46
CA GLY A 281 22.02 10.90 -3.85
C GLY A 281 22.34 9.49 -4.35
N THR A 282 23.15 8.80 -3.56
CA THR A 282 23.55 7.41 -3.79
C THR A 282 23.33 6.57 -2.53
N TYR A 283 23.25 5.25 -2.70
CA TYR A 283 23.28 4.31 -1.58
C TYR A 283 24.68 3.70 -1.45
N GLU A 284 25.23 3.71 -0.24
CA GLU A 284 26.59 3.28 0.06
C GLU A 284 26.62 2.34 1.27
N LEU A 285 27.73 1.62 1.43
CA LEU A 285 27.95 0.78 2.61
C LEU A 285 28.04 1.65 3.88
N HIS A 286 27.37 1.21 4.94
CA HIS A 286 27.47 1.84 6.26
C HIS A 286 28.20 0.91 7.23
N PRO A 287 29.48 1.19 7.59
CA PRO A 287 30.31 0.27 8.35
C PRO A 287 29.92 0.14 9.83
N ASP A 288 29.22 1.12 10.40
CA ASP A 288 28.86 1.12 11.83
C ASP A 288 27.70 0.17 12.16
N VAL A 289 27.01 -0.33 11.12
CA VAL A 289 25.94 -1.34 11.25
C VAL A 289 26.33 -2.55 10.39
N PRO A 290 26.29 -3.79 10.93
CA PRO A 290 26.59 -4.98 10.16
C PRO A 290 25.74 -5.03 8.88
N LEU A 291 26.40 -5.12 7.71
CA LEU A 291 25.75 -5.11 6.40
C LEU A 291 24.80 -3.92 6.19
N GLY A 292 25.12 -2.76 6.77
CA GLY A 292 24.28 -1.58 6.75
C GLY A 292 24.36 -0.81 5.44
N ILE A 293 23.30 -0.05 5.14
CA ILE A 293 23.23 0.87 4.00
C ILE A 293 23.06 2.30 4.52
N ARG A 294 23.79 3.25 3.93
CA ARG A 294 23.54 4.69 4.10
C ARG A 294 23.05 5.32 2.80
N ALA A 295 22.11 6.25 2.91
CA ALA A 295 21.77 7.18 1.83
C ALA A 295 22.67 8.41 1.93
N ARG A 296 23.55 8.63 0.95
CA ARG A 296 24.41 9.81 0.84
C ARG A 296 23.74 10.83 -0.08
N VAL A 297 23.25 11.91 0.50
CA VAL A 297 22.48 12.97 -0.17
C VAL A 297 23.41 14.04 -0.71
N ALA A 298 23.40 14.23 -2.02
CA ALA A 298 24.20 15.21 -2.75
C ALA A 298 23.42 16.50 -3.06
N ALA A 299 22.10 16.40 -3.23
CA ALA A 299 21.26 17.55 -3.57
C ALA A 299 19.84 17.42 -3.02
N ILE A 300 19.18 18.57 -2.85
CA ILE A 300 17.74 18.67 -2.58
C ILE A 300 17.11 19.38 -3.77
N TYR A 301 16.16 18.72 -4.42
CA TYR A 301 15.32 19.32 -5.44
C TYR A 301 13.99 19.75 -4.82
N GLU A 302 13.62 21.01 -4.99
CA GLU A 302 12.36 21.55 -4.46
C GLU A 302 11.30 21.59 -5.59
N PRO A 303 10.37 20.63 -5.65
CA PRO A 303 9.34 20.63 -6.69
C PRO A 303 8.37 21.81 -6.50
N PRO A 304 7.58 22.16 -7.54
CA PRO A 304 6.48 23.10 -7.43
C PRO A 304 5.56 22.77 -6.25
N GLN A 305 5.36 23.73 -5.36
CA GLN A 305 4.61 23.55 -4.12
C GLN A 305 4.00 24.86 -3.62
N GLU A 306 2.80 24.76 -3.03
CA GLU A 306 2.17 25.83 -2.26
C GLU A 306 2.46 25.58 -0.78
N SER A 307 3.16 26.49 -0.14
CA SER A 307 3.53 26.36 1.27
C SER A 307 3.05 27.55 2.08
N ASN A 308 2.51 27.26 3.27
CA ASN A 308 2.26 28.24 4.31
C ASN A 308 2.90 27.78 5.63
N ARG A 309 2.53 28.42 6.74
CA ARG A 309 3.09 28.14 8.06
C ARG A 309 2.77 26.73 8.58
N ASP A 310 1.59 26.19 8.22
CA ASP A 310 1.00 25.01 8.85
C ASP A 310 0.72 23.87 7.86
N SER A 311 0.93 24.10 6.56
CA SER A 311 0.63 23.11 5.51
C SER A 311 1.48 23.31 4.26
N ILE A 312 1.67 22.21 3.55
CA ILE A 312 2.38 22.13 2.28
C ILE A 312 1.49 21.34 1.31
N ARG A 313 1.33 21.84 0.10
CA ARG A 313 0.68 21.14 -1.01
C ARG A 313 1.64 21.03 -2.17
N LEU A 314 2.00 19.80 -2.51
CA LEU A 314 2.74 19.51 -3.75
C LEU A 314 1.85 19.78 -4.96
N LEU A 315 2.42 20.40 -5.98
CA LEU A 315 1.81 20.61 -7.28
C LEU A 315 2.40 19.64 -8.31
N ASP A 316 1.75 19.52 -9.46
CA ASP A 316 2.29 18.75 -10.57
C ASP A 316 3.56 19.42 -11.10
N ASP A 317 4.61 18.61 -11.24
CA ASP A 317 5.91 19.09 -11.72
C ASP A 317 6.10 18.71 -13.20
N PRO A 318 6.06 19.69 -14.12
CA PRO A 318 6.26 19.42 -15.54
C PRO A 318 7.68 18.94 -15.87
N HIS A 319 8.67 19.17 -14.99
CA HIS A 319 10.07 18.81 -15.22
C HIS A 319 10.50 17.55 -14.44
N ASP A 320 9.57 16.84 -13.76
CA ASP A 320 9.90 15.71 -12.87
C ASP A 320 10.78 14.64 -13.56
N ALA A 321 10.48 14.35 -14.82
CA ALA A 321 11.19 13.37 -15.64
C ALA A 321 12.58 13.86 -16.09
N GLU A 322 12.70 15.13 -16.47
CA GLU A 322 13.98 15.74 -16.89
C GLU A 322 14.96 15.81 -15.72
N VAL A 323 14.46 16.11 -14.52
CA VAL A 323 15.25 16.12 -13.29
C VAL A 323 15.78 14.71 -12.98
N ASP A 324 14.96 13.67 -13.15
CA ASP A 324 15.40 12.28 -12.98
C ASP A 324 16.43 11.84 -14.01
N GLU A 325 16.28 12.27 -15.27
CA GLU A 325 17.26 11.99 -16.31
C GLU A 325 18.60 12.67 -16.04
N MET A 326 18.57 13.95 -15.67
CA MET A 326 19.76 14.70 -15.27
C MET A 326 20.44 14.07 -14.05
N ALA A 327 19.67 13.69 -13.02
CA ALA A 327 20.21 12.99 -11.86
C ALA A 327 20.91 11.68 -12.27
N ARG A 328 20.28 10.89 -13.13
CA ARG A 328 20.86 9.63 -13.65
C ARG A 328 22.17 9.88 -14.41
N ALA A 329 22.23 10.93 -15.23
CA ALA A 329 23.44 11.31 -15.95
C ALA A 329 24.60 11.70 -15.01
N LEU A 330 24.27 12.23 -13.82
CA LEU A 330 25.22 12.54 -12.74
C LEU A 330 25.51 11.34 -11.83
N GLY A 331 24.95 10.16 -12.10
CA GLY A 331 25.07 8.97 -11.25
C GLY A 331 24.30 9.06 -9.93
N LEU A 332 23.31 9.96 -9.85
CA LEU A 332 22.44 10.16 -8.70
C LEU A 332 21.07 9.54 -8.96
N GLN A 333 20.37 9.22 -7.86
CA GLN A 333 18.98 8.77 -7.87
C GLN A 333 18.19 9.43 -6.73
N ARG A 334 16.86 9.38 -6.79
CA ARG A 334 16.01 9.81 -5.69
C ARG A 334 16.13 8.83 -4.53
N VAL A 335 16.75 9.26 -3.44
CA VAL A 335 17.00 8.42 -2.26
C VAL A 335 15.98 8.65 -1.15
N GLY A 336 15.21 9.74 -1.20
CA GLY A 336 14.22 10.07 -0.19
C GLY A 336 13.57 11.43 -0.40
N TRP A 337 12.91 11.93 0.64
CA TRP A 337 12.32 13.26 0.69
C TRP A 337 12.57 13.91 2.06
N ILE A 338 12.51 15.23 2.09
CA ILE A 338 12.72 16.05 3.28
C ILE A 338 11.60 17.08 3.40
N PHE A 339 11.13 17.33 4.61
CA PHE A 339 10.18 18.41 4.89
C PHE A 339 10.49 19.11 6.21
N THR A 340 10.02 20.34 6.35
CA THR A 340 10.18 21.13 7.57
C THR A 340 8.89 21.14 8.39
N ASP A 341 9.04 21.07 9.71
CA ASP A 341 8.04 21.44 10.71
C ASP A 341 8.69 22.34 11.75
N LEU A 342 9.00 23.56 11.32
CA LEU A 342 9.73 24.52 12.12
C LEU A 342 8.80 25.65 12.56
N LEU A 343 8.76 25.87 13.87
CA LEU A 343 8.04 26.98 14.50
C LEU A 343 9.03 27.81 15.31
N SER A 344 9.13 29.10 15.00
CA SER A 344 9.97 30.02 15.78
C SER A 344 9.46 30.10 17.23
N ASP A 345 10.39 29.94 18.17
CA ASP A 345 10.14 30.18 19.60
C ASP A 345 10.56 31.59 20.00
N ASN A 346 11.78 31.98 19.62
CA ASN A 346 12.30 33.33 19.85
C ASN A 346 13.13 33.78 18.64
N LEU A 347 12.62 34.77 17.90
CA LEU A 347 13.28 35.29 16.70
C LEU A 347 14.63 35.94 17.00
N ALA A 348 14.79 36.59 18.15
CA ALA A 348 16.05 37.27 18.51
C ALA A 348 17.20 36.27 18.74
N ASN A 349 16.87 35.06 19.21
CA ASN A 349 17.85 34.03 19.54
C ASN A 349 17.94 32.93 18.46
N GLY A 350 17.12 33.00 17.41
CA GLY A 350 17.06 31.98 16.35
C GLY A 350 16.58 30.60 16.82
N THR A 351 15.87 30.51 17.94
CA THR A 351 15.45 29.23 18.53
C THR A 351 14.09 28.77 18.01
N VAL A 352 13.89 27.45 17.93
CA VAL A 352 12.67 26.80 17.42
C VAL A 352 11.97 25.97 18.51
N LYS A 353 10.67 25.74 18.34
CA LYS A 353 9.88 24.94 19.29
C LYS A 353 10.12 23.44 19.10
N HIS A 354 10.13 22.69 20.20
CA HIS A 354 10.20 21.23 20.21
C HIS A 354 8.78 20.63 20.20
N VAL A 355 8.15 20.58 19.03
CA VAL A 355 6.75 20.14 18.90
C VAL A 355 6.57 18.63 18.70
N ARG A 356 7.62 17.92 18.26
CA ARG A 356 7.61 16.48 18.01
C ARG A 356 8.36 15.72 19.09
N ASN A 357 7.66 15.04 19.98
CA ASN A 357 8.28 14.28 21.07
C ASN A 357 7.37 13.16 21.59
N ILE A 358 7.83 12.44 22.61
CA ILE A 358 7.11 11.30 23.22
C ILE A 358 5.71 11.65 23.77
N LYS A 359 5.45 12.92 24.10
CA LYS A 359 4.15 13.39 24.61
C LYS A 359 3.19 13.81 23.51
N THR A 360 3.69 14.00 22.28
CA THR A 360 2.90 14.40 21.11
C THR A 360 2.97 13.28 20.07
N HIS A 361 3.73 13.48 18.99
CA HIS A 361 3.99 12.51 17.94
C HIS A 361 5.36 12.81 17.32
N PHE A 362 5.91 11.82 16.62
CA PHE A 362 7.12 11.98 15.81
C PHE A 362 6.78 12.26 14.34
N LEU A 363 5.83 11.50 13.80
CA LEU A 363 5.24 11.70 12.48
C LEU A 363 3.72 11.70 12.61
N THR A 364 3.05 12.52 11.79
CA THR A 364 1.60 12.49 11.67
C THR A 364 1.15 11.32 10.79
N ALA A 365 -0.10 10.91 10.92
CA ALA A 365 -0.71 9.90 10.05
C ALA A 365 -0.67 10.34 8.57
N GLN A 366 -0.87 11.62 8.28
CA GLN A 366 -0.77 12.16 6.92
C GLN A 366 0.64 12.06 6.35
N GLU A 367 1.66 12.38 7.15
CA GLU A 367 3.07 12.20 6.77
C GLU A 367 3.43 10.72 6.57
N CYS A 368 2.92 9.83 7.42
CA CYS A 368 3.12 8.38 7.25
C CYS A 368 2.47 7.87 5.97
N ILE A 369 1.27 8.37 5.62
CA ILE A 369 0.58 8.02 4.38
C ILE A 369 1.35 8.54 3.17
N LEU A 370 1.85 9.77 3.21
CA LEU A 370 2.69 10.33 2.14
C LEU A 370 4.00 9.55 2.00
N ALA A 371 4.68 9.23 3.10
CA ALA A 371 5.88 8.40 3.10
C ALA A 371 5.60 7.01 2.51
N GLY A 372 4.49 6.37 2.89
CA GLY A 372 4.05 5.10 2.32
C GLY A 372 3.74 5.20 0.83
N HIS A 373 3.11 6.28 0.38
CA HIS A 373 2.87 6.52 -1.05
C HIS A 373 4.18 6.66 -1.82
N LEU A 374 5.13 7.47 -1.33
CA LEU A 374 6.43 7.66 -1.96
C LEU A 374 7.29 6.39 -1.95
N GLN A 375 7.31 5.63 -0.85
CA GLN A 375 7.99 4.33 -0.79
C GLN A 375 7.39 3.31 -1.77
N ASN A 376 6.08 3.33 -2.01
CA ASN A 376 5.45 2.50 -3.05
C ASN A 376 5.78 2.98 -4.47
N LYS A 377 5.99 4.29 -4.69
CA LYS A 377 6.44 4.85 -5.97
C LYS A 377 7.89 4.44 -6.30
N TYR A 378 8.73 4.27 -5.28
CA TYR A 378 10.14 3.88 -5.42
C TYR A 378 10.43 2.54 -4.73
N PRO A 379 9.93 1.40 -5.28
CA PRO A 379 10.11 0.10 -4.66
C PRO A 379 11.57 -0.38 -4.74
N ASN A 380 12.01 -1.11 -3.72
CA ASN A 380 13.33 -1.72 -3.70
C ASN A 380 13.31 -3.06 -4.44
N ARG A 381 14.25 -3.25 -5.36
CA ARG A 381 14.44 -4.52 -6.06
C ARG A 381 15.02 -5.56 -5.13
N CYS A 382 14.50 -6.78 -5.24
CA CYS A 382 14.90 -7.89 -4.38
C CYS A 382 14.72 -9.21 -5.11
N LYS A 383 15.83 -9.88 -5.41
CA LYS A 383 15.83 -11.22 -6.05
C LYS A 383 15.16 -12.32 -5.20
N ASP A 384 15.11 -12.13 -3.89
CA ASP A 384 14.50 -13.08 -2.94
C ASP A 384 12.98 -12.87 -2.80
N SER A 385 12.41 -11.94 -3.56
CA SER A 385 10.97 -11.68 -3.65
C SER A 385 10.34 -12.34 -4.89
N SER A 386 9.13 -12.85 -4.74
CA SER A 386 8.41 -13.54 -5.83
C SER A 386 8.01 -12.62 -6.99
N ASN A 387 7.82 -11.32 -6.71
CA ASN A 387 7.49 -10.30 -7.72
C ASN A 387 8.72 -9.45 -8.13
N GLY A 388 9.91 -9.77 -7.61
CA GLY A 388 11.15 -9.03 -7.87
C GLY A 388 11.36 -7.76 -7.04
N TYR A 389 10.42 -7.39 -6.17
CA TYR A 389 10.49 -6.19 -5.34
C TYR A 389 10.12 -6.49 -3.88
N PHE A 390 10.76 -5.82 -2.93
CA PHE A 390 10.39 -5.93 -1.52
C PHE A 390 10.75 -4.67 -0.72
N GLY A 391 9.72 -4.02 -0.18
CA GLY A 391 9.85 -2.76 0.55
C GLY A 391 10.45 -1.63 -0.29
N SER A 392 11.16 -0.70 0.35
CA SER A 392 11.75 0.46 -0.32
C SER A 392 12.94 1.02 0.47
N LYS A 393 13.99 1.47 -0.23
CA LYS A 393 15.10 2.24 0.34
C LYS A 393 14.81 3.75 0.45
N PHE A 394 13.63 4.19 0.03
CA PHE A 394 13.27 5.61 0.00
C PHE A 394 13.04 6.17 1.40
N VAL A 395 13.90 7.09 1.84
CA VAL A 395 13.88 7.63 3.22
C VAL A 395 13.00 8.87 3.35
N THR A 396 12.56 9.13 4.58
CA THR A 396 11.83 10.35 4.97
C THR A 396 12.68 11.12 5.97
N VAL A 397 12.92 12.42 5.74
CA VAL A 397 13.65 13.29 6.67
C VAL A 397 12.73 14.41 7.15
N CYS A 398 12.54 14.51 8.46
CA CYS A 398 11.79 15.59 9.10
C CYS A 398 12.78 16.59 9.71
N VAL A 399 12.64 17.87 9.39
CA VAL A 399 13.42 18.95 10.00
C VAL A 399 12.55 19.68 11.02
N THR A 400 12.90 19.56 12.30
CA THR A 400 12.09 20.05 13.44
C THR A 400 13.00 20.62 14.54
N GLY A 401 12.43 21.17 15.61
CA GLY A 401 13.19 21.59 16.79
C GLY A 401 13.47 20.43 17.75
N ASP A 402 14.67 20.35 18.32
CA ASP A 402 15.05 19.37 19.35
C ASP A 402 14.73 19.84 20.78
N GLU A 403 15.06 19.00 21.78
CA GLU A 403 14.91 19.33 23.21
C GLU A 403 15.65 20.60 23.64
N LYS A 404 16.69 21.00 22.91
CA LYS A 404 17.50 22.22 23.14
C LYS A 404 17.00 23.40 22.33
N LYS A 405 15.83 23.28 21.68
CA LYS A 405 15.22 24.32 20.84
C LYS A 405 16.09 24.71 19.64
N GLN A 406 16.92 23.78 19.17
CA GLN A 406 17.77 23.93 17.99
C GLN A 406 17.15 23.18 16.81
N VAL A 407 17.44 23.62 15.59
CA VAL A 407 17.03 22.91 14.39
C VAL A 407 17.77 21.58 14.32
N HIS A 408 17.02 20.49 14.15
CA HIS A 408 17.51 19.13 14.07
C HIS A 408 16.79 18.36 12.96
N MET A 409 17.42 17.28 12.47
CA MET A 409 16.87 16.44 11.41
C MET A 409 16.72 15.01 11.91
N GLU A 410 15.52 14.45 11.73
CA GLU A 410 15.19 13.08 12.11
C GLU A 410 14.86 12.25 10.85
N GLY A 411 15.51 11.09 10.72
CA GLY A 411 15.32 10.17 9.60
C GLY A 411 14.36 9.03 9.94
N TYR A 412 13.42 8.75 9.04
CA TYR A 412 12.39 7.73 9.17
C TYR A 412 12.21 6.93 7.87
N ALA A 413 11.57 5.78 8.00
CA ALA A 413 10.95 5.04 6.91
C ALA A 413 9.70 4.34 7.47
N VAL A 414 8.63 4.25 6.68
CA VAL A 414 7.44 3.50 7.08
C VAL A 414 7.65 2.01 6.85
N SER A 415 6.95 1.19 7.63
CA SER A 415 7.05 -0.26 7.56
C SER A 415 6.42 -0.81 6.28
N ALA A 416 6.81 -2.03 5.89
CA ALA A 416 6.17 -2.74 4.77
C ALA A 416 4.65 -2.91 4.96
N GLN A 417 4.21 -3.05 6.22
CA GLN A 417 2.78 -3.10 6.58
C GLN A 417 2.08 -1.77 6.29
N CYS A 418 2.71 -0.63 6.59
CA CYS A 418 2.18 0.69 6.26
C CYS A 418 2.15 0.91 4.74
N MET A 419 3.21 0.54 4.02
CA MET A 419 3.25 0.57 2.56
C MET A 419 2.07 -0.19 1.95
N ALA A 420 1.79 -1.40 2.41
CA ALA A 420 0.66 -2.21 1.94
C ALA A 420 -0.70 -1.56 2.22
N LEU A 421 -0.91 -1.06 3.44
CA LEU A 421 -2.15 -0.36 3.81
C LEU A 421 -2.38 0.92 3.00
N VAL A 422 -1.33 1.65 2.65
CA VAL A 422 -1.42 2.85 1.81
C VAL A 422 -1.68 2.48 0.35
N ARG A 423 -0.90 1.54 -0.21
CA ARG A 423 -1.05 1.04 -1.59
C ARG A 423 -2.46 0.53 -1.87
N ASP A 424 -3.01 -0.19 -0.91
CA ASP A 424 -4.33 -0.80 -1.04
C ASP A 424 -5.45 0.09 -0.50
N ASN A 425 -5.15 1.36 -0.21
CA ASN A 425 -6.12 2.38 0.17
C ASN A 425 -6.96 1.94 1.39
N CYS A 426 -6.31 1.40 2.43
CA CYS A 426 -6.95 0.99 3.68
C CYS A 426 -6.79 2.04 4.79
N LEU A 427 -5.73 2.84 4.75
CA LEU A 427 -5.38 3.82 5.80
C LEU A 427 -5.73 5.25 5.38
N ILE A 428 -6.35 6.03 6.27
CA ILE A 428 -6.60 7.47 6.12
C ILE A 428 -6.14 8.25 7.35
N PRO A 429 -5.75 9.53 7.21
CA PRO A 429 -5.42 10.34 8.37
C PRO A 429 -6.68 10.68 9.16
N THR A 430 -6.54 10.89 10.47
CA THR A 430 -7.62 11.43 11.30
C THR A 430 -7.54 12.96 11.33
N LYS A 431 -8.65 13.61 11.71
CA LYS A 431 -8.76 15.08 11.73
C LYS A 431 -8.20 15.69 13.01
N ASP A 432 -8.54 15.13 14.16
CA ASP A 432 -8.30 15.74 15.47
C ASP A 432 -7.19 15.04 16.29
N ALA A 433 -6.60 13.96 15.77
CA ALA A 433 -5.58 13.15 16.43
C ALA A 433 -4.43 12.81 15.47
N PRO A 434 -3.52 13.75 15.18
CA PRO A 434 -2.49 13.57 14.14
C PRO A 434 -1.62 12.32 14.32
N GLU A 435 -1.49 11.81 15.55
CA GLU A 435 -0.78 10.58 15.90
C GLU A 435 -1.52 9.28 15.53
N LEU A 436 -2.81 9.35 15.18
CA LEU A 436 -3.67 8.21 14.87
C LEU A 436 -4.05 8.18 13.38
N GLY A 437 -3.95 6.99 12.78
CA GLY A 437 -4.52 6.68 11.47
C GLY A 437 -5.80 5.87 11.61
N TYR A 438 -6.78 6.12 10.74
CA TYR A 438 -8.04 5.40 10.72
C TYR A 438 -8.05 4.36 9.59
N ILE A 439 -8.55 3.17 9.89
CA ILE A 439 -8.72 2.10 8.91
C ILE A 439 -10.11 2.23 8.31
N ARG A 440 -10.16 2.37 6.99
CA ARG A 440 -11.43 2.49 6.25
C ARG A 440 -12.34 1.30 6.54
N GLU A 441 -13.63 1.57 6.67
CA GLU A 441 -14.64 0.53 6.71
C GLU A 441 -14.80 -0.12 5.33
N SER A 442 -15.15 -1.41 5.33
CA SER A 442 -15.50 -2.11 4.10
C SER A 442 -16.76 -1.51 3.47
N SER A 443 -16.77 -1.42 2.14
CA SER A 443 -17.90 -0.93 1.35
C SER A 443 -18.12 -1.80 0.11
N ASP A 444 -19.23 -1.59 -0.59
CA ASP A 444 -19.54 -2.27 -1.86
C ASP A 444 -18.42 -2.15 -2.91
N LYS A 445 -17.60 -1.10 -2.81
CA LYS A 445 -16.48 -0.84 -3.73
C LYS A 445 -15.17 -1.48 -3.30
N GLN A 446 -14.95 -1.64 -2.00
CA GLN A 446 -13.67 -2.06 -1.44
C GLN A 446 -13.88 -2.83 -0.15
N TYR A 447 -13.37 -4.06 -0.12
CA TYR A 447 -13.17 -4.80 1.12
C TYR A 447 -11.90 -4.32 1.81
N VAL A 448 -11.97 -4.14 3.13
CA VAL A 448 -10.84 -3.79 3.99
C VAL A 448 -10.74 -4.86 5.07
N PRO A 449 -9.59 -5.57 5.20
CA PRO A 449 -9.42 -6.57 6.24
C PRO A 449 -9.35 -5.92 7.63
N ASP A 450 -9.71 -6.69 8.67
CA ASP A 450 -9.51 -6.27 10.05
C ASP A 450 -8.03 -6.02 10.33
N VAL A 451 -7.74 -4.92 11.03
CA VAL A 451 -6.38 -4.52 11.40
C VAL A 451 -6.26 -4.44 12.91
N TYR A 452 -5.42 -5.30 13.47
CA TYR A 452 -5.06 -5.33 14.89
C TYR A 452 -3.66 -4.76 15.08
N TYR A 453 -3.35 -4.30 16.29
CA TYR A 453 -2.00 -3.92 16.69
C TYR A 453 -1.72 -4.43 18.11
N LYS A 454 -0.47 -4.75 18.40
CA LYS A 454 -0.08 -5.19 19.75
C LYS A 454 0.14 -4.00 20.67
N VAL A 455 -0.52 -4.00 21.82
CA VAL A 455 -0.25 -3.09 22.94
C VAL A 455 0.61 -3.83 23.96
N SER A 456 1.76 -3.27 24.36
CA SER A 456 2.50 -3.81 25.50
C SER A 456 1.73 -3.50 26.78
N ALA A 457 1.44 -4.53 27.59
CA ALA A 457 0.61 -4.45 28.80
C ALA A 457 1.05 -3.40 29.83
N SER A 458 2.29 -2.88 29.76
CA SER A 458 2.79 -1.80 30.62
C SER A 458 2.09 -0.44 30.43
N LEU A 459 1.32 -0.25 29.35
CA LEU A 459 0.46 0.93 29.15
C LEU A 459 -1.01 0.67 29.56
N MET A 460 -1.41 -0.60 29.70
CA MET A 460 -2.79 -0.96 30.10
C MET A 460 -3.02 -0.86 31.62
N SER A 461 -1.98 -0.78 32.45
CA SER A 461 -2.15 -0.64 33.91
C SER A 461 -2.56 0.77 34.37
N ILE A 462 -2.78 1.72 33.45
CA ILE A 462 -3.27 3.08 33.76
C ILE A 462 -4.74 3.27 33.34
N LEU A 463 -5.36 2.32 32.63
CA LEU A 463 -6.79 2.34 32.27
C LEU A 463 -7.46 1.00 32.60
N THR A 464 -7.47 0.69 33.88
CA THR A 464 -8.45 -0.20 34.51
C THR A 464 -9.16 0.57 35.62
N SER A 465 -10.27 1.23 35.30
CA SER A 465 -11.58 1.08 35.98
C SER A 465 -12.58 2.15 35.51
N LEU A 466 -13.61 1.70 34.80
CA LEU A 466 -15.01 2.01 35.08
C LEU A 466 -15.76 0.73 34.63
N GLY A 467 -16.43 -0.04 35.48
CA GLY A 467 -16.95 0.27 36.82
C GLY A 467 -16.01 0.10 38.00
#